data_AF-A0A8S3Y3L7-F1
#
_entry.id   AF-A0A8S3Y3L7-F1
#
_cell.length_a   1.000
_cell.length_b   1.000
_cell.length_c   1.000
_cell.angle_alpha   90.00
_cell.angle_beta   90.00
_cell.angle_gamma   90.00
#
_symmetry.space_group_name_H-M   'P 1'
#
loop_
_entity.id
_entity.type
_entity.pdbx_description
1 polymer ?
#
loop_
_entity_poly.entity_id
_entity_poly.type
_entity_poly.pdbx_seq_one_letter_code
_entity_poly.pdbx_strand_id
1 'polypeptide(L)'
;MKWGRYSILVVVDSDNDEIISQDTSRKSTAIFPHTTTSELDNNRPRVVRTVRTAFAGTIISLSQPDITQKLIGCINDLKKIAAWRKRIRRFSERSRRFNQNRLLQSDQKRLYKSLERPMVSGTGPVPDHADTVAFWRGLWSEPVNHSERRWIEIVASKSASITPMDPVTITPEDVAESVRRAPNWKSLGLYGLHHY
;
A
#
# COMPACT_ATOMS: atom_id res chain seq x y z
N MET A 1 27.08 0.70 -11.87
CA MET A 1 25.72 0.48 -12.38
C MET A 1 24.72 0.63 -11.23
N LYS A 2 23.98 1.75 -11.20
CA LYS A 2 23.03 2.08 -10.12
C LYS A 2 21.66 1.49 -10.44
N TRP A 3 21.21 0.50 -9.67
CA TRP A 3 19.83 0.02 -9.71
C TRP A 3 19.00 0.78 -8.68
N GLY A 4 17.91 1.38 -9.17
CA GLY A 4 17.08 2.35 -8.46
C GLY A 4 16.13 1.75 -7.42
N ARG A 5 15.94 2.53 -6.35
CA ARG A 5 15.06 2.31 -5.20
C ARG A 5 13.60 2.12 -5.62
N TYR A 6 12.93 1.15 -4.98
CA TYR A 6 11.48 1.03 -4.93
C TYR A 6 11.01 1.29 -3.50
N SER A 7 10.25 2.36 -3.28
CA SER A 7 9.45 2.56 -2.05
C SER A 7 7.98 2.40 -2.42
N ILE A 8 7.32 1.47 -1.74
CA ILE A 8 5.89 1.22 -1.81
C ILE A 8 5.23 2.21 -0.84
N LEU A 9 4.43 3.13 -1.37
CA LEU A 9 3.42 3.84 -0.59
C LEU A 9 2.21 2.91 -0.51
N VAL A 10 1.93 2.39 0.68
CA VAL A 10 0.62 1.82 0.99
C VAL A 10 -0.31 3.01 1.13
N VAL A 11 -1.18 3.21 0.13
CA VAL A 11 -2.37 4.04 0.28
C VAL A 11 -3.42 3.10 0.83
N VAL A 12 -3.86 3.36 2.06
CA VAL A 12 -5.08 2.76 2.60
C VAL A 12 -6.23 3.39 1.82
N ASP A 13 -6.83 2.61 0.92
CA ASP A 13 -8.09 2.96 0.27
C ASP A 13 -9.20 2.54 1.25
N SER A 14 -10.04 3.48 1.66
CA SER A 14 -11.02 3.28 2.74
C SER A 14 -12.25 2.47 2.32
N ASP A 15 -12.25 1.85 1.13
CA ASP A 15 -13.43 1.18 0.55
C ASP A 15 -13.13 -0.24 0.03
N ASN A 16 -12.37 -1.06 0.77
CA ASN A 16 -12.40 -2.52 0.60
C ASN A 16 -11.72 -3.25 1.77
N ASP A 17 -12.53 -3.90 2.60
CA ASP A 17 -12.08 -4.92 3.57
C ASP A 17 -11.78 -6.23 2.83
N GLU A 18 -10.54 -6.42 2.38
CA GLU A 18 -10.00 -7.77 2.13
C GLU A 18 -8.47 -7.80 2.26
N ILE A 19 -7.99 -8.29 3.40
CA ILE A 19 -6.56 -8.51 3.67
C ILE A 19 -6.17 -9.86 3.06
N ILE A 20 -5.50 -9.85 1.90
CA ILE A 20 -4.78 -11.02 1.39
C ILE A 20 -3.28 -10.83 1.63
N SER A 21 -2.79 -11.46 2.69
CA SER A 21 -1.36 -11.63 2.97
C SER A 21 -0.80 -12.68 2.00
N GLN A 22 0.19 -12.31 1.18
CA GLN A 22 1.06 -13.29 0.52
C GLN A 22 2.53 -12.98 0.79
N ASP A 23 3.15 -13.97 1.45
CA ASP A 23 4.57 -14.14 1.69
C ASP A 23 5.37 -14.10 0.38
N THR A 24 6.39 -13.24 0.30
CA THR A 24 7.35 -13.22 -0.80
C THR A 24 8.75 -13.50 -0.30
N SER A 25 9.01 -14.75 0.06
CA SER A 25 10.35 -15.34 0.07
C SER A 25 10.49 -16.32 -1.10
N ARG A 26 11.24 -15.93 -2.14
CA ARG A 26 12.15 -16.82 -2.91
C ARG A 26 12.83 -16.08 -4.08
N LYS A 27 14.13 -15.86 -3.86
CA LYS A 27 15.29 -15.98 -4.77
C LYS A 27 15.06 -15.82 -6.28
N SER A 28 15.79 -14.85 -6.83
CA SER A 28 16.11 -14.67 -8.24
C SER A 28 16.85 -15.89 -8.81
N THR A 29 16.22 -16.59 -9.75
CA THR A 29 16.89 -17.26 -10.87
C THR A 29 16.12 -16.86 -12.12
N ALA A 30 16.73 -16.04 -12.97
CA ALA A 30 16.20 -15.70 -14.27
C ALA A 30 16.28 -16.93 -15.18
N ILE A 31 15.23 -17.75 -15.16
CA ILE A 31 14.95 -18.71 -16.22
C ILE A 31 13.92 -18.03 -17.10
N PHE A 32 14.33 -17.59 -18.29
CA PHE A 32 13.40 -17.21 -19.33
C PHE A 32 12.50 -18.44 -19.59
N PRO A 33 11.17 -18.36 -19.39
CA PRO A 33 10.32 -19.37 -19.97
C PRO A 33 10.41 -19.16 -21.48
N HIS A 34 11.16 -20.04 -22.13
CA HIS A 34 10.85 -20.48 -23.48
C HIS A 34 9.32 -20.58 -23.54
N THR A 35 8.72 -19.85 -24.45
CA THR A 35 7.27 -19.88 -24.67
C THR A 35 6.93 -21.28 -25.17
N THR A 36 6.73 -22.20 -24.23
CA THR A 36 6.16 -23.50 -24.50
C THR A 36 4.74 -23.22 -24.94
N THR A 37 4.50 -23.47 -26.22
CA THR A 37 3.22 -23.70 -26.85
C THR A 37 2.50 -24.81 -26.06
N SER A 38 1.88 -24.48 -24.93
CA SER A 38 0.91 -25.36 -24.27
C SER A 38 -0.47 -24.78 -24.56
N GLU A 39 -1.06 -25.32 -25.63
CA GLU A 39 -2.47 -25.70 -25.70
C GLU A 39 -3.40 -24.93 -24.76
N LEU A 40 -4.19 -24.01 -25.32
CA LEU A 40 -5.64 -23.93 -25.16
C LEU A 40 -6.24 -24.48 -23.84
N ASP A 41 -5.70 -24.12 -22.68
CA ASP A 41 -6.35 -24.42 -21.41
C ASP A 41 -7.48 -23.41 -21.19
N ASN A 42 -8.58 -23.69 -21.89
CA ASN A 42 -9.89 -23.05 -21.80
C ASN A 42 -10.55 -23.33 -20.45
N ASN A 43 -9.85 -23.09 -19.34
CA ASN A 43 -10.35 -23.31 -17.98
C ASN A 43 -11.00 -22.06 -17.35
N ARG A 44 -11.56 -21.16 -18.18
CA ARG A 44 -12.43 -20.08 -17.69
C ARG A 44 -13.88 -20.38 -18.03
N PRO A 45 -14.57 -21.25 -17.26
CA PRO A 45 -15.92 -21.70 -17.55
C PRO A 45 -16.92 -20.56 -17.65
N ARG A 46 -16.68 -19.42 -16.97
CA ARG A 46 -17.51 -18.22 -17.09
C ARG A 46 -17.42 -17.58 -18.48
N VAL A 47 -16.23 -17.36 -19.03
CA VAL A 47 -16.07 -16.69 -20.34
C VAL A 47 -16.66 -17.55 -21.44
N VAL A 48 -16.41 -18.87 -21.41
CA VAL A 48 -16.97 -19.82 -22.39
C VAL A 48 -18.50 -19.88 -22.29
N ARG A 49 -19.07 -19.86 -21.08
CA ARG A 49 -20.53 -19.78 -20.89
C ARG A 49 -21.10 -18.47 -21.42
N THR A 50 -20.54 -17.31 -21.06
CA THR A 50 -21.04 -16.01 -21.52
C THR A 50 -20.98 -15.89 -23.04
N VAL A 51 -19.89 -16.35 -23.66
CA VAL A 51 -19.74 -16.38 -25.12
C VAL A 51 -20.78 -17.32 -25.74
N ARG A 52 -20.93 -18.55 -25.24
CA ARG A 52 -21.95 -19.49 -25.75
C ARG A 52 -23.38 -18.95 -25.62
N THR A 53 -23.70 -18.27 -24.51
CA THR A 53 -24.99 -17.61 -24.32
C THR A 53 -25.18 -16.45 -25.29
N ALA A 54 -24.15 -15.62 -25.50
CA ALA A 54 -24.22 -14.47 -26.40
C ALA A 54 -24.32 -14.85 -27.89
N PHE A 55 -23.79 -16.00 -28.27
CA PHE A 55 -23.86 -16.53 -29.65
C PHE A 55 -24.96 -17.59 -29.85
N ALA A 56 -25.78 -17.86 -28.85
CA ALA A 56 -26.89 -18.80 -28.95
C ALA A 56 -27.89 -18.32 -30.04
N GLY A 57 -28.13 -19.16 -31.05
CA GLY A 57 -29.04 -18.84 -32.17
C GLY A 57 -28.37 -18.19 -33.39
N THR A 58 -27.07 -17.93 -33.36
CA THR A 58 -26.31 -17.51 -34.55
C THR A 58 -25.73 -18.72 -35.29
N ILE A 59 -25.64 -18.65 -36.64
CA ILE A 59 -25.10 -19.72 -37.50
C ILE A 59 -23.57 -19.91 -37.30
N ILE A 60 -22.94 -19.03 -36.50
CA ILE A 60 -21.50 -19.02 -36.25
C ILE A 60 -21.16 -20.10 -35.23
N SER A 61 -20.80 -21.28 -35.73
CA SER A 61 -20.27 -22.36 -34.89
C SER A 61 -18.86 -22.01 -34.42
N LEU A 62 -18.70 -21.81 -33.11
CA LEU A 62 -17.39 -21.70 -32.44
C LEU A 62 -16.52 -22.97 -32.60
N SER A 63 -17.01 -24.01 -33.29
CA SER A 63 -16.24 -25.21 -33.63
C SER A 63 -15.31 -25.02 -34.84
N GLN A 64 -15.42 -23.90 -35.57
CA GLN A 64 -14.55 -23.63 -36.72
C GLN A 64 -13.15 -23.15 -36.26
N PRO A 65 -12.06 -23.74 -36.77
CA PRO A 65 -10.70 -23.46 -36.30
C PRO A 65 -10.26 -22.02 -36.61
N ASP A 66 -10.66 -21.45 -37.76
CA ASP A 66 -10.29 -20.08 -38.17
C ASP A 66 -10.90 -19.01 -37.23
N ILE A 67 -12.17 -19.17 -36.86
CA ILE A 67 -12.86 -18.25 -35.94
C ILE A 67 -12.23 -18.32 -34.55
N THR A 68 -11.93 -19.52 -34.08
CA THR A 68 -11.27 -19.73 -32.78
C THR A 68 -9.88 -19.11 -32.74
N GLN A 69 -9.08 -19.26 -33.81
CA GLN A 69 -7.76 -18.63 -33.91
C GLN A 69 -7.82 -17.10 -33.89
N LYS A 70 -8.76 -16.51 -34.65
CA LYS A 70 -9.00 -15.05 -34.63
C LYS A 70 -9.41 -14.55 -33.24
N LEU A 71 -10.27 -15.29 -32.54
CA LEU A 71 -10.67 -14.97 -31.16
C LEU A 71 -9.47 -15.01 -30.20
N ILE A 72 -8.62 -16.03 -30.30
CA ILE A 72 -7.40 -16.15 -29.48
C ILE A 72 -6.45 -14.97 -29.77
N GLY A 73 -6.27 -14.62 -31.04
CA GLY A 73 -5.48 -13.45 -31.46
C GLY A 73 -5.99 -12.16 -30.79
N CYS A 74 -7.30 -11.91 -30.89
CA CYS A 74 -7.95 -10.76 -30.27
C CYS A 74 -7.76 -10.74 -28.75
N ILE A 75 -7.97 -11.87 -28.06
CA ILE A 75 -7.74 -12.00 -26.61
C ILE A 75 -6.28 -11.68 -26.26
N ASN A 76 -5.32 -12.17 -27.05
CA ASN A 76 -3.91 -11.91 -26.81
C ASN A 76 -3.55 -10.43 -27.02
N ASP A 77 -4.13 -9.76 -28.02
CA ASP A 77 -3.92 -8.33 -28.23
C ASP A 77 -4.55 -7.49 -27.11
N LEU A 78 -5.72 -7.87 -26.60
CA LEU A 78 -6.32 -7.26 -25.41
C LEU A 78 -5.43 -7.45 -24.17
N LYS A 79 -4.82 -8.63 -23.98
CA LYS A 79 -3.84 -8.88 -22.91
C LYS A 79 -2.62 -7.98 -23.05
N LYS A 80 -2.10 -7.80 -24.27
CA LYS A 80 -1.00 -6.85 -24.53
C LYS A 80 -1.44 -5.44 -24.14
N ILE A 81 -2.55 -4.93 -24.65
CA ILE A 81 -3.05 -3.58 -24.32
C ILE A 81 -3.17 -3.38 -22.81
N ALA A 82 -3.69 -4.36 -22.08
CA ALA A 82 -3.77 -4.32 -20.62
C ALA A 82 -2.38 -4.24 -19.95
N ALA A 83 -1.38 -4.97 -20.43
CA ALA A 83 -0.01 -4.89 -19.95
C ALA A 83 0.62 -3.51 -20.21
N TRP A 84 0.40 -2.94 -21.40
CA TRP A 84 0.86 -1.60 -21.76
C TRP A 84 0.22 -0.52 -20.87
N ARG A 85 -1.10 -0.63 -20.61
CA ARG A 85 -1.81 0.25 -19.67
C ARG A 85 -1.17 0.21 -18.27
N LYS A 86 -0.87 -0.98 -17.76
CA LYS A 86 -0.17 -1.14 -16.46
C LYS A 86 1.21 -0.48 -16.49
N ARG A 87 1.97 -0.60 -17.58
CA ARG A 87 3.29 0.03 -17.73
C ARG A 87 3.20 1.56 -17.71
N ILE A 88 2.25 2.13 -18.45
CA ILE A 88 2.00 3.58 -18.47
C ILE A 88 1.62 4.07 -17.07
N ARG A 89 0.68 3.39 -16.40
CA ARG A 89 0.28 3.71 -15.03
C ARG A 89 1.45 3.68 -14.04
N ARG A 90 2.29 2.64 -14.10
CA ARG A 90 3.50 2.56 -13.25
C ARG A 90 4.48 3.68 -13.54
N PHE A 91 4.61 4.09 -14.79
CA PHE A 91 5.47 5.20 -15.18
C PHE A 91 4.93 6.52 -14.65
N SER A 92 3.63 6.81 -14.85
CA SER A 92 3.01 8.05 -14.37
C SER A 92 3.03 8.14 -12.85
N GLU A 93 2.74 7.05 -12.13
CA GLU A 93 2.83 6.98 -10.67
C GLU A 93 4.26 7.23 -10.19
N ARG A 94 5.26 6.60 -10.83
CA ARG A 94 6.68 6.82 -10.47
C ARG A 94 7.07 8.28 -10.68
N SER A 95 6.75 8.85 -11.83
CA SER A 95 7.06 10.25 -12.14
C SER A 95 6.37 11.22 -11.17
N ARG A 96 5.10 10.95 -10.83
CA ARG A 96 4.38 11.70 -9.81
C ARG A 96 5.07 11.64 -8.46
N ARG A 97 5.40 10.43 -7.96
CA ARG A 97 6.11 10.25 -6.68
C ARG A 97 7.47 10.94 -6.70
N PHE A 98 8.22 10.84 -7.79
CA PHE A 98 9.51 11.52 -7.93
C PHE A 98 9.36 13.04 -7.79
N ASN A 99 8.39 13.62 -8.50
CA ASN A 99 8.13 15.06 -8.43
C ASN A 99 7.65 15.50 -7.04
N GLN A 100 6.73 14.75 -6.42
CA GLN A 100 6.23 15.02 -5.08
C GLN A 100 7.34 14.92 -4.03
N ASN A 101 8.18 13.88 -4.09
CA ASN A 101 9.32 13.73 -3.18
C ASN A 101 10.34 14.85 -3.36
N ARG A 102 10.58 15.28 -4.60
CA ARG A 102 11.46 16.42 -4.88
C ARG A 102 10.89 17.71 -4.27
N LEU A 103 9.60 17.95 -4.45
CA LEU A 103 8.91 19.08 -3.81
C LEU A 103 8.95 18.98 -2.28
N LEU A 104 8.78 17.80 -1.69
CA LEU A 104 8.87 17.62 -0.24
C LEU A 104 10.24 18.03 0.33
N GLN A 105 11.32 17.84 -0.44
CA GLN A 105 12.66 18.21 -0.02
C GLN A 105 12.97 19.70 -0.25
N SER A 106 12.46 20.28 -1.35
CA SER A 106 12.77 21.68 -1.70
C SER A 106 11.76 22.70 -1.19
N ASP A 107 10.46 22.40 -1.27
CA ASP A 107 9.36 23.32 -0.98
C ASP A 107 8.11 22.53 -0.54
N GLN A 108 8.09 22.19 0.74
CA GLN A 108 7.00 21.45 1.38
C GLN A 108 5.67 22.18 1.28
N LYS A 109 5.70 23.52 1.39
CA LYS A 109 4.49 24.36 1.34
C LYS A 109 3.77 24.21 0.00
N ARG A 110 4.51 24.19 -1.11
CA ARG A 110 3.94 23.93 -2.45
C ARG A 110 3.36 22.54 -2.57
N LEU A 111 3.99 21.52 -1.98
CA LEU A 111 3.46 20.17 -2.00
C LEU A 111 2.10 20.12 -1.29
N TYR A 112 2.03 20.62 -0.06
CA TYR A 112 0.80 20.60 0.72
C TYR A 112 -0.32 21.39 0.04
N LYS A 113 -0.03 22.58 -0.51
CA LYS A 113 -0.99 23.31 -1.35
C LYS A 113 -1.50 22.53 -2.57
N SER A 114 -0.67 21.66 -3.15
CA SER A 114 -1.08 20.81 -4.27
C SER A 114 -1.90 19.58 -3.84
N LEU A 115 -1.81 19.20 -2.56
CA LEU A 115 -2.56 18.10 -1.96
C LEU A 115 -3.89 18.55 -1.37
N GLU A 116 -4.00 19.83 -1.01
CA GLU A 116 -5.27 20.49 -0.72
C GLU A 116 -6.20 20.26 -1.91
N ARG A 117 -7.23 19.42 -1.73
CA ARG A 117 -8.30 19.33 -2.70
C ARG A 117 -8.98 20.70 -2.76
N PRO A 118 -9.33 21.22 -3.95
CA PRO A 118 -10.26 22.33 -4.03
C PRO A 118 -11.64 21.79 -3.67
N MET A 119 -11.93 21.63 -2.38
CA MET A 119 -13.27 21.31 -1.91
C MET A 119 -13.49 21.88 -0.52
N VAL A 120 -14.48 22.77 -0.46
CA VAL A 120 -15.04 23.33 0.76
C VAL A 120 -13.96 23.98 1.62
N SER A 121 -13.49 25.15 1.20
CA SER A 121 -13.12 26.17 2.18
C SER A 121 -14.28 26.22 3.18
N GLY A 122 -14.06 25.63 4.36
CA GLY A 122 -15.00 25.70 5.46
C GLY A 122 -15.36 27.17 5.59
N THR A 123 -16.61 27.51 5.34
CA THR A 123 -17.11 28.89 5.27
C THR A 123 -17.13 29.55 6.66
N GLY A 124 -16.48 28.92 7.63
CA GLY A 124 -16.32 29.44 8.98
C GLY A 124 -15.18 30.45 9.04
N PRO A 125 -15.27 31.44 9.94
CA PRO A 125 -14.16 32.32 10.25
C PRO A 125 -12.96 31.47 10.70
N VAL A 126 -11.77 31.84 10.23
CA VAL A 126 -10.51 31.28 10.74
C VAL A 126 -10.46 31.61 12.24
N PRO A 127 -10.31 30.62 13.13
CA PRO A 127 -10.21 30.88 14.57
C PRO A 127 -9.02 31.79 14.87
N ASP A 128 -9.18 32.70 15.82
CA ASP A 128 -8.08 33.54 16.25
C ASP A 128 -6.96 32.68 16.89
N HIS A 129 -5.72 33.16 16.76
CA HIS A 129 -4.56 32.49 17.33
C HIS A 129 -4.68 32.37 18.85
N ALA A 130 -5.17 33.41 19.52
CA ALA A 130 -5.35 33.39 20.98
C ALA A 130 -6.38 32.33 21.40
N ASP A 131 -7.52 32.26 20.69
CA ASP A 131 -8.57 31.28 20.96
C ASP A 131 -8.08 29.85 20.75
N THR A 132 -7.30 29.62 19.69
CA THR A 132 -6.71 28.31 19.39
C THR A 132 -5.73 27.88 20.48
N VAL A 133 -4.86 28.79 20.91
CA VAL A 133 -3.90 28.53 22.00
C VAL A 133 -4.62 28.29 23.32
N ALA A 134 -5.63 29.09 23.64
CA ALA A 134 -6.42 28.92 24.86
C ALA A 134 -7.16 27.58 24.89
N PHE A 135 -7.76 27.17 23.76
CA PHE A 135 -8.43 25.88 23.62
C PHE A 135 -7.47 24.71 23.88
N TRP A 136 -6.33 24.66 23.18
CA TRP A 136 -5.36 23.57 23.37
C TRP A 136 -4.70 23.60 24.73
N ARG A 137 -4.45 24.79 25.28
CA ARG A 137 -3.94 24.96 26.64
C ARG A 137 -4.93 24.45 27.67
N GLY A 138 -6.22 24.76 27.54
CA GLY A 138 -7.26 24.23 28.42
C GLY A 138 -7.34 22.70 28.38
N LEU A 139 -7.17 22.11 27.19
CA LEU A 139 -7.21 20.66 27.03
C LEU A 139 -5.99 19.94 27.65
N TRP A 140 -4.78 20.53 27.54
CA TRP A 140 -3.53 19.84 27.87
C TRP A 140 -2.83 20.36 29.14
N SER A 141 -3.11 21.59 29.57
CA SER A 141 -2.44 22.24 30.71
C SER A 141 -3.26 22.21 31.98
N GLU A 142 -4.56 21.89 31.91
CA GLU A 142 -5.35 21.66 33.11
C GLU A 142 -5.11 20.23 33.62
N PRO A 143 -4.52 20.06 34.82
CA PRO A 143 -4.40 18.75 35.43
C PRO A 143 -5.80 18.26 35.82
N VAL A 144 -6.42 17.48 34.94
CA VAL A 144 -7.69 16.82 35.24
C VAL A 144 -7.39 15.60 36.10
N ASN A 145 -7.92 15.58 37.33
CA ASN A 145 -7.94 14.37 38.15
C ASN A 145 -8.97 13.40 37.58
N HIS A 146 -8.56 12.60 36.60
CA HIS A 146 -9.40 11.52 36.09
C HIS A 146 -9.61 10.48 37.21
N SER A 147 -10.87 10.11 37.47
CA SER A 147 -11.18 8.97 38.34
C SER A 147 -10.88 7.67 37.59
N GLU A 148 -9.60 7.37 37.35
CA GLU A 148 -9.14 6.24 36.52
C GLU A 148 -9.41 4.86 37.15
N ARG A 149 -10.05 4.84 38.32
CA ARG A 149 -10.11 3.68 39.22
C ARG A 149 -10.67 2.43 38.56
N ARG A 150 -11.80 2.53 37.87
CA ARG A 150 -12.52 1.32 37.43
C ARG A 150 -11.80 0.53 36.34
N TRP A 151 -11.25 1.18 35.32
CA TRP A 151 -10.59 0.45 34.24
C TRP A 151 -9.18 -0.01 34.65
N ILE A 152 -8.47 0.77 35.46
CA ILE A 152 -7.19 0.36 36.04
C ILE A 152 -7.38 -0.86 36.94
N GLU A 153 -8.39 -0.87 37.81
CA GLU A 153 -8.71 -2.03 38.65
C GLU A 153 -9.04 -3.26 37.80
N ILE A 154 -9.79 -3.09 36.71
CA ILE A 154 -10.10 -4.19 35.77
C ILE A 154 -8.83 -4.71 35.10
N VAL A 155 -7.96 -3.82 34.62
CA VAL A 155 -6.70 -4.21 33.97
C VAL A 155 -5.77 -4.87 34.98
N ALA A 156 -5.62 -4.29 36.18
CA ALA A 156 -4.84 -4.86 37.27
C ALA A 156 -5.35 -6.24 37.69
N SER A 157 -6.66 -6.44 37.77
CA SER A 157 -7.27 -7.74 38.08
C SER A 157 -7.01 -8.75 36.95
N LYS A 158 -7.11 -8.33 35.69
CA LYS A 158 -6.82 -9.18 34.53
C LYS A 158 -5.33 -9.49 34.39
N SER A 159 -4.46 -8.59 34.81
CA SER A 159 -3.01 -8.76 34.78
C SER A 159 -2.45 -9.37 36.05
N ALA A 160 -3.26 -9.59 37.10
CA ALA A 160 -2.81 -10.18 38.35
C ALA A 160 -2.25 -11.60 38.17
N SER A 161 -2.70 -12.32 37.13
CA SER A 161 -2.18 -13.63 36.75
C SER A 161 -0.96 -13.57 35.84
N ILE A 162 -0.55 -12.38 35.39
CA ILE A 162 0.61 -12.20 34.52
C ILE A 162 1.83 -11.97 35.40
N THR A 163 2.83 -12.83 35.28
CA THR A 163 4.13 -12.64 35.94
C THR A 163 4.74 -11.30 35.49
N PRO A 164 5.13 -10.41 36.42
CA PRO A 164 5.84 -9.18 36.07
C PRO A 164 7.08 -9.51 35.26
N MET A 165 7.34 -8.74 34.21
CA MET A 165 8.59 -8.89 33.46
C MET A 165 9.74 -8.49 34.37
N ASP A 166 10.77 -9.34 34.44
CA ASP A 166 11.97 -9.06 35.20
C ASP A 166 12.63 -7.75 34.73
N PRO A 167 13.33 -7.04 35.63
CA PRO A 167 14.01 -5.81 35.27
C PRO A 167 15.04 -6.08 34.15
N VAL A 168 14.74 -5.58 32.95
CA VAL A 168 15.62 -5.72 31.79
C VAL A 168 16.72 -4.67 31.87
N THR A 169 17.97 -5.12 32.06
CA THR A 169 19.15 -4.26 31.92
C THR A 169 19.61 -4.34 30.47
N ILE A 170 19.45 -3.24 29.72
CA ILE A 170 19.88 -3.18 28.31
C ILE A 170 21.40 -3.03 28.27
N THR A 171 22.09 -4.04 27.76
CA THR A 171 23.55 -4.02 27.59
C THR A 171 23.95 -3.48 26.21
N PRO A 172 25.20 -2.97 26.04
CA PRO A 172 25.71 -2.58 24.72
C PRO A 172 25.63 -3.70 23.68
N GLU A 173 25.80 -4.94 24.12
CA GLU A 173 25.70 -6.15 23.29
C GLU A 173 24.27 -6.36 22.77
N ASP A 174 23.25 -6.14 23.62
CA ASP A 174 21.83 -6.21 23.21
C ASP A 174 21.51 -5.17 22.14
N VAL A 175 22.06 -3.96 22.28
CA VAL A 175 21.90 -2.89 21.30
C VAL A 175 22.61 -3.25 19.99
N ALA A 176 23.85 -3.75 20.06
CA ALA A 176 24.61 -4.17 18.89
C ALA A 176 23.91 -5.31 18.13
N GLU A 177 23.39 -6.30 18.84
CA GLU A 177 22.64 -7.40 18.24
C GLU A 177 21.30 -6.93 17.64
N SER A 178 20.61 -6.02 18.32
CA SER A 178 19.37 -5.42 17.83
C SER A 178 19.60 -4.59 16.57
N VAL A 179 20.67 -3.78 16.52
CA VAL A 179 21.07 -3.00 15.33
C VAL A 179 21.47 -3.93 14.19
N ARG A 180 22.21 -5.01 14.47
CA ARG A 180 22.60 -6.01 13.46
C ARG A 180 21.41 -6.73 12.85
N ARG A 181 20.36 -6.99 13.65
CA ARG A 181 19.12 -7.62 13.20
C ARG A 181 18.10 -6.63 12.64
N ALA A 182 18.28 -5.33 12.91
CA ALA A 182 17.38 -4.32 12.41
C ALA A 182 17.37 -4.39 10.88
N PRO A 183 16.19 -4.57 10.25
CA PRO A 183 16.12 -4.56 8.80
C PRO A 183 16.65 -3.21 8.33
N ASN A 184 17.55 -3.23 7.34
CA ASN A 184 18.02 -2.00 6.73
C ASN A 184 16.79 -1.20 6.27
N TRP A 185 16.49 -0.10 6.95
CA TRP A 185 15.28 0.67 6.71
C TRP A 185 15.35 1.22 5.30
N LYS A 186 14.41 0.78 4.45
CA LYS A 186 14.39 1.12 3.01
C LYS A 186 14.11 2.60 2.75
N SER A 187 13.78 3.37 3.79
CA SER A 187 13.46 4.79 3.72
C SER A 187 14.07 5.53 4.90
N LEU A 188 14.66 6.67 4.59
CA LEU A 188 15.22 7.62 5.55
C LEU A 188 14.08 8.19 6.41
N GLY A 189 14.29 8.25 7.72
CA GLY A 189 13.39 9.00 8.62
C GLY A 189 13.48 10.51 8.36
N LEU A 190 12.70 11.30 9.10
CA LEU A 190 12.65 12.77 8.99
C LEU A 190 14.04 13.43 9.06
N TYR A 191 14.98 12.81 9.77
CA TYR A 191 16.35 13.29 9.98
C TYR A 191 17.38 12.80 8.95
N GLY A 192 16.98 12.03 7.93
CA GLY A 192 17.91 11.63 6.88
C GLY A 192 19.01 10.64 7.29
N LEU A 193 18.90 10.01 8.47
CA LEU A 193 19.85 8.99 8.93
C LEU A 193 19.60 7.62 8.26
N HIS A 194 20.68 6.98 7.85
CA HIS A 194 20.71 5.65 7.27
C HIS A 194 21.41 4.70 8.24
N HIS A 195 20.86 3.50 8.49
CA HIS A 195 21.60 2.42 9.15
C HIS A 195 22.64 1.90 8.15
N TYR A 196 23.93 1.92 8.52
CA TYR A 196 25.00 1.27 7.75
C TYR A 196 25.47 0.03 8.47
#